data_AF-A0A316Z1Q8-F1
#
_entry.id   AF-A0A316Z1Q8-F1
#
_cell.length_a   1.000
_cell.length_b   1.000
_cell.length_c   1.000
_cell.angle_alpha   90.00
_cell.angle_beta   90.00
_cell.angle_gamma   90.00
#
_symmetry.space_group_name_H-M   'P 1'
#
loop_
_entity.id
_entity.type
_entity.pdbx_description
1 polymer ?
#
loop_
_entity_poly.entity_id
_entity_poly.type
_entity_poly.pdbx_seq_one_letter_code
_entity_poly.pdbx_strand_id
1 'polypeptide(L)'
;MTPPSFLLFCLAVAALACSQASARIVAMSVSKKHQRPGRPFQVHFRTTNYIANNDQYTIAFSLTPINHNDGKSLGSSPFQVSDIRHVNKRPPGFDVNVTIPADYRFNNATEYLHAAVFGTVGASGAVTVDYFNTTLIVPRTPSPSSASSISRE
;
A
#
# COMPACT_ATOMS: atom_id res chain seq x y z
N MET A 1 18.38 -39.37 49.92
CA MET A 1 19.15 -39.17 48.66
C MET A 1 18.19 -38.61 47.63
N THR A 2 18.38 -37.34 47.31
CA THR A 2 17.57 -36.48 46.43
C THR A 2 17.94 -36.68 44.94
N PRO A 3 17.04 -36.31 44.00
CA PRO A 3 17.00 -36.88 42.65
C PRO A 3 17.89 -36.10 41.65
N PRO A 4 18.35 -36.70 40.53
CA PRO A 4 19.02 -35.94 39.49
C PRO A 4 18.07 -35.63 38.33
N SER A 5 17.37 -34.50 38.46
CA SER A 5 17.40 -33.29 37.61
C SER A 5 17.77 -33.31 36.10
N PHE A 6 17.92 -34.44 35.43
CA PHE A 6 18.40 -34.47 34.04
C PHE A 6 17.32 -34.32 32.97
N LEU A 7 16.04 -34.50 33.32
CA LEU A 7 14.93 -34.49 32.38
C LEU A 7 14.33 -33.08 32.13
N LEU A 8 14.80 -32.06 32.85
CA LEU A 8 14.31 -30.69 32.74
C LEU A 8 15.13 -29.78 31.81
N PHE A 9 16.28 -30.25 31.29
CA PHE A 9 17.14 -29.41 30.45
C PHE A 9 16.78 -29.45 28.96
N CYS A 10 16.09 -30.51 28.49
CA CYS A 10 15.71 -30.65 27.08
C CYS A 10 14.42 -29.91 26.69
N LEU A 11 13.57 -29.52 27.65
CA LEU A 11 12.30 -28.84 27.35
C LEU A 11 12.44 -27.32 27.11
N ALA A 12 13.57 -26.72 27.49
CA ALA A 12 13.79 -25.27 27.37
C ALA A 12 14.27 -24.83 25.97
N VAL A 13 14.79 -25.74 25.14
CA VAL A 13 15.30 -25.41 23.80
C VAL A 13 14.19 -25.37 22.74
N ALA A 14 13.01 -25.94 23.04
CA ALA A 14 11.86 -25.94 22.12
C ALA A 14 11.03 -24.63 22.18
N ALA A 15 11.20 -23.80 23.22
CA ALA A 15 10.41 -22.56 23.40
C ALA A 15 11.03 -21.32 22.74
N LEU A 16 12.22 -21.44 22.14
CA LEU A 16 12.94 -20.36 21.46
C LEU A 16 12.84 -20.45 19.93
N ALA A 17 11.82 -21.14 19.41
CA ALA A 17 11.28 -20.82 18.09
C ALA A 17 10.52 -19.48 18.19
N CYS A 18 11.27 -18.39 18.42
CA CYS A 18 10.79 -17.04 18.25
C CYS A 18 10.06 -16.99 16.91
N SER A 19 8.75 -16.73 16.94
CA SER A 19 8.01 -16.34 15.76
C SER A 19 8.71 -15.13 15.17
N GLN A 20 9.60 -15.35 14.20
CA GLN A 20 10.06 -14.25 13.37
C GLN A 20 8.83 -13.81 12.62
N ALA A 21 8.17 -12.77 13.11
CA ALA A 21 7.09 -12.12 12.40
C ALA A 21 7.65 -11.75 11.03
N SER A 22 7.19 -12.44 9.98
CA SER A 22 7.66 -12.23 8.62
C SER A 22 7.61 -10.74 8.30
N ALA A 23 8.74 -10.21 7.82
CA ALA A 23 8.84 -8.81 7.41
C ALA A 23 7.83 -8.56 6.28
N ARG A 24 6.90 -7.64 6.50
CA ARG A 24 5.83 -7.35 5.55
C ARG A 24 5.41 -5.89 5.60
N ILE A 25 4.70 -5.46 4.57
CA ILE A 25 3.96 -4.21 4.58
C ILE A 25 2.74 -4.38 5.49
N VAL A 26 2.48 -3.40 6.33
CA VAL A 26 1.36 -3.43 7.29
C VAL A 26 0.40 -2.26 7.18
N ALA A 27 0.80 -1.19 6.51
CA ALA A 27 -0.06 -0.03 6.31
C ALA A 27 0.38 0.78 5.10
N MET A 28 -0.56 1.55 4.58
CA MET A 28 -0.35 2.54 3.53
C MET A 28 -0.89 3.89 4.00
N SER A 29 -0.17 4.97 3.70
CA SER A 29 -0.63 6.34 3.92
C SER A 29 -0.19 7.24 2.77
N VAL A 30 -0.80 8.42 2.69
CA VAL A 30 -0.50 9.43 1.65
C VAL A 30 0.11 10.67 2.28
N SER A 31 1.09 11.28 1.62
CA SER A 31 1.76 12.48 2.13
C SER A 31 0.82 13.68 2.25
N LYS A 32 -0.23 13.74 1.42
CA LYS A 32 -1.29 14.75 1.51
C LYS A 32 -2.64 14.10 1.21
N LYS A 33 -3.67 14.48 1.95
CA LYS A 33 -5.04 13.97 1.72
C LYS A 33 -5.68 14.59 0.49
N HIS A 34 -5.39 15.86 0.19
CA HIS A 34 -5.90 16.52 -1.01
C HIS A 34 -4.89 16.39 -2.14
N GLN A 35 -5.27 15.73 -3.24
CA GLN A 35 -4.43 15.62 -4.43
C GLN A 35 -5.11 16.19 -5.64
N ARG A 36 -4.34 16.86 -6.48
CA ARG A 36 -4.80 17.35 -7.77
C ARG A 36 -4.44 16.33 -8.85
N PRO A 37 -5.36 16.02 -9.78
CA PRO A 37 -5.04 15.22 -10.95
C PRO A 37 -3.88 15.85 -11.74
N GLY A 38 -3.03 15.00 -12.33
CA GLY A 38 -1.84 15.39 -13.08
C GLY A 38 -0.65 15.85 -12.23
N ARG A 39 -0.74 15.84 -10.90
CA ARG A 39 0.38 16.17 -10.01
C ARG A 39 0.87 14.94 -9.25
N PRO A 40 2.20 14.71 -9.18
CA PRO A 40 2.76 13.62 -8.41
C PRO A 40 2.61 13.83 -6.91
N PHE A 41 2.43 12.74 -6.16
CA PHE A 41 2.42 12.71 -4.70
C PHE A 41 3.02 11.40 -4.18
N GLN A 42 3.44 11.40 -2.92
CA GLN A 42 4.06 10.24 -2.30
C GLN A 42 3.02 9.39 -1.56
N VAL A 43 3.09 8.08 -1.78
CA VAL A 43 2.41 7.05 -1.00
C VAL A 43 3.45 6.33 -0.17
N HIS A 44 3.28 6.35 1.15
CA HIS A 44 4.16 5.70 2.10
C HIS A 44 3.63 4.33 2.48
N PHE A 45 4.46 3.30 2.33
CA PHE A 45 4.17 1.94 2.77
C PHE A 45 4.98 1.61 4.01
N ARG A 46 4.29 1.38 5.14
CA ARG A 46 4.92 1.04 6.41
C ARG A 46 5.28 -0.43 6.45
N THR A 47 6.51 -0.74 6.82
CA THR A 47 7.02 -2.12 6.96
C THR A 47 7.31 -2.45 8.42
N THR A 48 7.04 -3.68 8.85
CA THR A 48 7.38 -4.13 10.23
C THR A 48 8.87 -4.34 10.44
N ASN A 49 9.57 -4.80 9.41
CA ASN A 49 11.01 -5.07 9.42
C ASN A 49 11.55 -4.98 7.98
N TYR A 50 12.86 -5.19 7.80
CA TYR A 50 13.48 -5.25 6.47
C TYR A 50 12.94 -6.43 5.67
N ILE A 51 12.35 -6.13 4.50
CA ILE A 51 11.80 -7.15 3.62
C ILE A 51 12.94 -7.74 2.76
N ALA A 52 13.50 -8.87 3.21
CA ALA A 52 14.60 -9.57 2.53
C ALA A 52 14.19 -10.90 1.89
N ASN A 53 13.19 -11.59 2.45
CA ASN A 53 12.74 -12.93 2.02
C ASN A 53 11.41 -12.90 1.26
N ASN A 54 10.91 -11.71 0.92
CA ASN A 54 9.70 -11.52 0.12
C ASN A 54 10.02 -10.50 -0.98
N ASP A 55 10.12 -10.99 -2.20
CA ASP A 55 10.42 -10.14 -3.34
C ASP A 55 9.14 -9.49 -3.82
N GLN A 56 8.91 -8.26 -3.37
CA GLN A 56 7.83 -7.43 -3.89
C GLN A 56 8.31 -6.76 -5.18
N TYR A 57 7.61 -6.99 -6.27
CA TYR A 57 8.04 -6.53 -7.59
C TYR A 57 7.29 -5.28 -8.03
N THR A 58 6.00 -5.22 -7.73
CA THR A 58 5.12 -4.25 -8.38
C THR A 58 3.98 -3.85 -7.46
N ILE A 59 3.61 -2.57 -7.52
CA ILE A 59 2.39 -2.05 -6.89
C ILE A 59 1.47 -1.51 -7.97
N ALA A 60 0.24 -2.02 -8.01
CA ALA A 60 -0.82 -1.42 -8.81
C ALA A 60 -1.64 -0.48 -7.94
N PHE A 61 -1.98 0.69 -8.46
CA PHE A 61 -2.79 1.71 -7.81
C PHE A 61 -4.10 1.91 -8.57
N SER A 62 -5.14 2.11 -7.79
CA SER A 62 -6.47 2.40 -8.30
C SER A 62 -7.24 3.32 -7.36
N LEU A 63 -8.29 3.89 -7.91
CA LEU A 63 -9.22 4.71 -7.17
C LEU A 63 -10.61 4.05 -7.15
N THR A 64 -11.29 4.20 -6.02
CA THR A 64 -12.65 3.71 -5.84
C THR A 64 -13.48 4.77 -5.13
N PRO A 65 -14.72 5.04 -5.56
CA PRO A 65 -15.66 5.85 -4.81
C PRO A 65 -15.83 5.36 -3.36
N ILE A 66 -15.96 6.28 -2.40
CA ILE A 66 -16.06 5.94 -0.96
C ILE A 66 -17.22 4.99 -0.61
N ASN A 67 -18.25 4.95 -1.44
CA ASN A 67 -19.43 4.09 -1.28
C ASN A 67 -19.26 2.66 -1.83
N HIS A 68 -18.10 2.30 -2.40
CA HIS A 68 -17.85 1.00 -3.04
C HIS A 68 -16.57 0.30 -2.53
N ASN A 69 -16.19 0.53 -1.26
CA ASN A 69 -14.96 -0.05 -0.71
C ASN A 69 -15.15 -1.50 -0.22
N ASP A 70 -14.75 -2.45 -1.06
CA ASP A 70 -14.46 -3.81 -0.62
C ASP A 70 -12.98 -3.86 -0.19
N GLY A 71 -12.71 -3.92 1.11
CA GLY A 71 -11.36 -3.82 1.70
C GLY A 71 -10.33 -4.89 1.28
N LYS A 72 -10.66 -5.74 0.31
CA LYS A 72 -9.79 -6.76 -0.31
C LYS A 72 -9.83 -6.68 -1.84
N SER A 73 -9.84 -5.48 -2.38
CA SER A 73 -9.90 -5.24 -3.83
C SER A 73 -8.90 -4.18 -4.26
N LEU A 74 -8.45 -4.29 -5.52
CA LEU A 74 -7.79 -3.21 -6.26
C LEU A 74 -8.82 -2.21 -6.79
N GLY A 75 -10.01 -2.09 -6.19
CA GLY A 75 -10.95 -1.03 -6.56
C GLY A 75 -11.50 -1.11 -7.98
N SER A 76 -12.10 0.00 -8.43
CA SER A 76 -12.81 0.05 -9.72
C SER A 76 -12.00 0.68 -10.86
N SER A 77 -11.08 1.59 -10.54
CA SER A 77 -10.42 2.45 -11.55
C SER A 77 -8.89 2.39 -11.43
N PRO A 78 -8.22 1.36 -12.00
CA PRO A 78 -6.77 1.29 -12.02
C PRO A 78 -6.18 2.42 -12.88
N PHE A 79 -5.08 3.01 -12.43
CA PHE A 79 -4.48 4.15 -13.13
C PHE A 79 -2.95 4.18 -13.17
N GLN A 80 -2.26 3.46 -12.27
CA GLN A 80 -0.80 3.41 -12.27
C GLN A 80 -0.28 2.07 -11.79
N VAL A 81 0.83 1.63 -12.37
CA VAL A 81 1.62 0.47 -11.93
C VAL A 81 3.05 0.93 -11.72
N SER A 82 3.64 0.62 -10.57
CA SER A 82 5.00 1.02 -10.20
C SER A 82 5.87 -0.21 -9.96
N ASP A 83 7.03 -0.28 -10.63
CA ASP A 83 8.09 -1.24 -10.31
C ASP A 83 8.81 -0.80 -9.02
N ILE A 84 8.87 -1.70 -8.04
CA ILE A 84 9.48 -1.46 -6.74
C ILE A 84 10.62 -2.43 -6.44
N ARG A 85 11.14 -3.16 -7.44
CA ARG A 85 12.26 -4.10 -7.26
C ARG A 85 13.51 -3.44 -6.69
N HIS A 86 13.78 -2.21 -7.12
CA HIS A 86 14.96 -1.44 -6.71
C HIS A 86 14.71 -0.52 -5.51
N VAL A 87 13.50 -0.50 -4.96
CA VAL A 87 13.16 0.33 -3.81
C VAL A 87 13.66 -0.33 -2.53
N ASN A 88 14.35 0.44 -1.69
CA ASN A 88 14.85 -0.04 -0.40
C ASN A 88 13.71 -0.16 0.62
N LYS A 89 13.24 -1.39 0.86
CA LYS A 89 12.08 -1.69 1.73
C LYS A 89 12.51 -1.95 3.18
N ARG A 90 13.03 -0.92 3.85
CA ARG A 90 13.49 -0.96 5.25
C ARG A 90 12.56 -0.19 6.18
N PRO A 91 12.54 -0.48 7.49
CA PRO A 91 11.86 0.37 8.46
C PRO A 91 12.34 1.84 8.40
N PRO A 92 11.44 2.82 8.56
CA PRO A 92 10.01 2.67 8.91
C PRO A 92 9.10 2.27 7.75
N GLY A 93 9.61 2.29 6.51
CA GLY A 93 8.84 2.02 5.30
C GLY A 93 9.55 2.57 4.07
N PHE A 94 8.82 2.66 2.97
CA PHE A 94 9.31 3.24 1.73
C PHE A 94 8.23 4.06 1.03
N ASP A 95 8.65 4.99 0.19
CA ASP A 95 7.76 5.86 -0.56
C ASP A 95 7.71 5.46 -2.03
N VAL A 96 6.53 5.60 -2.63
CA VAL A 96 6.29 5.43 -4.06
C VAL A 96 5.64 6.69 -4.59
N ASN A 97 6.20 7.22 -5.68
CA ASN A 97 5.63 8.36 -6.36
C ASN A 97 4.44 7.93 -7.23
N VAL A 98 3.30 8.58 -7.03
CA VAL A 98 2.02 8.26 -7.68
C VAL A 98 1.44 9.51 -8.31
N THR A 99 0.85 9.38 -9.50
CA THR A 99 0.20 10.47 -10.22
C THR A 99 -1.17 10.00 -10.69
N ILE A 100 -2.23 10.66 -10.20
CA ILE A 100 -3.58 10.46 -10.75
C ILE A 100 -3.60 11.10 -12.16
N PRO A 101 -4.09 10.42 -13.20
CA PRO A 101 -4.15 10.97 -14.55
C PRO A 101 -4.88 12.31 -14.59
N ALA A 102 -4.39 13.27 -15.38
CA ALA A 102 -4.95 14.63 -15.41
C ALA A 102 -6.40 14.67 -15.94
N ASP A 103 -6.76 13.70 -16.77
CA ASP A 103 -8.07 13.50 -17.37
C ASP A 103 -9.02 12.66 -16.51
N TYR A 104 -8.54 12.15 -15.36
CA TYR A 104 -9.37 11.36 -14.46
C TYR A 104 -10.58 12.20 -13.99
N ARG A 105 -11.79 11.68 -14.22
CA ARG A 105 -13.04 12.35 -13.89
C ARG A 105 -13.69 11.69 -12.69
N PHE A 106 -14.00 12.50 -11.69
CA PHE A 106 -14.64 12.05 -10.45
C PHE A 106 -16.13 12.30 -10.50
N ASN A 107 -16.90 11.31 -10.03
CA ASN A 107 -18.30 11.53 -9.65
C ASN A 107 -18.40 12.08 -8.20
N ASN A 108 -17.40 11.82 -7.34
CA ASN A 108 -17.38 12.18 -5.92
C ASN A 108 -16.08 12.93 -5.56
N ALA A 109 -16.12 13.78 -4.53
CA ALA A 109 -14.94 14.54 -4.08
C ALA A 109 -13.95 13.71 -3.22
N THR A 110 -14.42 12.60 -2.64
CA THR A 110 -13.64 11.73 -1.75
C THR A 110 -13.63 10.31 -2.30
N GLU A 111 -12.44 9.76 -2.46
CA GLU A 111 -12.20 8.42 -3.00
C GLU A 111 -11.23 7.64 -2.10
N TYR A 112 -11.29 6.31 -2.17
CA TYR A 112 -10.23 5.47 -1.63
C TYR A 112 -9.17 5.28 -2.70
N LEU A 113 -7.91 5.53 -2.32
CA LEU A 113 -6.76 5.05 -3.04
C LEU A 113 -6.49 3.63 -2.57
N HIS A 114 -6.59 2.67 -3.49
CA HIS A 114 -6.23 1.28 -3.25
C HIS A 114 -4.86 0.99 -3.85
N ALA A 115 -4.14 0.07 -3.22
CA ALA A 115 -2.91 -0.50 -3.74
C ALA A 115 -2.96 -2.03 -3.61
N ALA A 116 -2.57 -2.74 -4.65
CA ALA A 116 -2.24 -4.16 -4.58
C ALA A 116 -0.74 -4.33 -4.79
N VAL A 117 -0.07 -4.93 -3.81
CA VAL A 117 1.36 -5.21 -3.84
C VAL A 117 1.55 -6.66 -4.25
N PHE A 118 2.19 -6.87 -5.40
CA PHE A 118 2.50 -8.18 -5.94
C PHE A 118 3.92 -8.57 -5.56
N GLY A 119 4.08 -9.79 -5.07
CA GLY A 119 5.38 -10.33 -4.71
C GLY A 119 5.42 -11.84 -4.71
N THR A 120 6.56 -12.38 -4.30
CA THR A 120 6.74 -13.81 -4.07
C THR A 120 7.41 -14.10 -2.73
N VAL A 121 7.02 -15.19 -2.09
CA VAL A 121 7.58 -15.63 -0.82
C VAL A 121 8.78 -16.53 -1.06
N GLY A 122 9.99 -16.03 -0.78
CA GLY A 122 11.23 -16.77 -0.64
C GLY A 122 11.46 -17.91 -1.64
N ALA A 123 12.06 -19.00 -1.15
CA ALA A 123 12.44 -20.16 -1.96
C ALA A 123 11.27 -20.98 -2.52
N SER A 124 10.05 -20.80 -1.99
CA SER A 124 8.87 -21.51 -2.51
C SER A 124 8.35 -20.89 -3.82
N GLY A 125 8.72 -19.64 -4.12
CA GLY A 125 8.23 -18.92 -5.30
C GLY A 125 6.72 -18.64 -5.27
N ALA A 126 6.05 -18.83 -4.13
CA ALA A 126 4.61 -18.64 -4.01
C ALA A 126 4.26 -17.17 -4.25
N VAL A 127 3.34 -16.91 -5.19
CA VAL A 127 2.88 -15.55 -5.52
C VAL A 127 1.95 -15.04 -4.42
N THR A 128 2.18 -13.81 -3.98
CA THR A 128 1.36 -13.11 -2.99
C THR A 128 0.82 -11.80 -3.53
N VAL A 129 -0.39 -11.46 -3.10
CA VAL A 129 -1.01 -10.15 -3.35
C VAL A 129 -1.51 -9.60 -2.03
N ASP A 130 -0.93 -8.48 -1.59
CA ASP A 130 -1.35 -7.76 -0.40
C ASP A 130 -2.14 -6.51 -0.80
N TYR A 131 -3.32 -6.33 -0.23
CA TYR A 131 -4.20 -5.19 -0.52
C TYR A 131 -4.14 -4.15 0.60
N PHE A 132 -4.02 -2.89 0.21
CA PHE A 132 -4.04 -1.74 1.10
C PHE A 132 -4.98 -0.68 0.55
N ASN A 133 -5.57 0.11 1.44
CA ASN A 133 -6.31 1.30 1.05
C ASN A 133 -6.02 2.48 1.98
N THR A 134 -6.29 3.67 1.49
CA THR A 134 -6.27 4.90 2.27
C THR A 134 -7.24 5.90 1.63
N THR A 135 -7.69 6.88 2.40
CA THR A 135 -8.64 7.89 1.89
C THR A 135 -7.90 9.05 1.26
N LEU A 136 -8.44 9.53 0.15
CA LEU A 136 -7.91 10.64 -0.62
C LEU A 136 -9.06 11.55 -1.06
N ILE A 137 -8.81 12.85 -1.06
CA ILE A 137 -9.75 13.88 -1.52
C ILE A 137 -9.22 14.37 -2.85
N VAL A 138 -9.96 14.09 -3.93
CA VAL A 138 -9.63 14.59 -5.26
C VAL A 138 -10.62 15.69 -5.62
N PRO A 139 -10.20 16.96 -5.67
CA PRO A 139 -11.08 18.03 -6.07
C PRO A 139 -11.55 17.81 -7.50
N ARG A 140 -12.83 18.09 -7.75
CA ARG A 140 -13.37 18.11 -9.11
C ARG A 140 -12.60 19.15 -9.92
N THR A 141 -12.00 18.74 -11.04
CA THR A 141 -11.51 19.71 -12.02
C THR A 141 -12.75 20.46 -12.54
N PRO A 142 -12.83 21.80 -12.39
CA PRO A 142 -13.97 22.54 -12.92
C PRO A 142 -14.08 22.27 -14.43
N SER A 143 -15.28 21.93 -14.89
CA SER A 143 -15.53 21.79 -16.32
C SER A 143 -15.18 23.11 -17.02
N PRO A 144 -14.47 23.11 -18.16
CA PRO A 144 -14.15 24.34 -18.90
C PRO A 144 -15.40 25.14 -19.31
N SER A 145 -16.60 24.52 -19.28
CA SER A 145 -17.87 25.20 -19.59
C SER A 145 -18.29 26.25 -18.54
N SER A 146 -17.81 26.20 -17.30
CA SER A 146 -18.20 27.15 -16.24
C SER A 146 -17.31 28.39 -16.16
N ALA A 147 -16.31 28.54 -17.04
CA ALA A 147 -15.43 29.71 -17.09
C ALA A 147 -15.86 30.77 -18.13
N SER A 148 -16.90 30.51 -18.93
CA SER A 148 -17.25 31.36 -20.09
C SER A 148 -18.34 32.41 -19.86
N SER A 149 -18.95 32.49 -18.67
CA SER A 149 -20.08 33.42 -18.41
C SER A 149 -19.72 34.70 -17.65
N ILE A 150 -18.44 34.97 -17.40
CA ILE A 150 -18.00 36.24 -16.79
C ILE A 150 -17.13 36.95 -17.82
N SER A 151 -17.77 37.68 -18.73
CA SER A 151 -17.27 38.88 -19.41
C SER A 151 -18.13 39.14 -20.65
N ARG A 152 -19.12 40.00 -20.51
CA ARG A 152 -19.36 41.13 -21.41
C ARG A 152 -20.38 42.07 -20.77
N GLU A 153 -19.93 43.32 -20.67
CA GLU A 153 -20.66 44.52 -20.27
C GLU A 153 -21.91 44.78 -21.13
#